data_AF-A0AAU6KYI6-F1
#
_entry.id   AF-A0AAU6KYI6-F1
#
_cell.length_a   1.000
_cell.length_b   1.000
_cell.length_c   1.000
_cell.angle_alpha   90.00
_cell.angle_beta   90.00
_cell.angle_gamma   90.00
#
_symmetry.space_group_name_H-M   'P 1'
#
loop_
_entity.id
_entity.type
_entity.pdbx_description
1 polymer ?
#
loop_
_entity_poly.entity_id
_entity_poly.type
_entity_poly.pdbx_seq_one_letter_code
_entity_poly.pdbx_strand_id
1 'polypeptide(L)'
;MTTDQDAVAVGATIAGGVWSECFRAAMAAVAACFPRRESRLLARDMAEAMLTGLETRNCWTLAEALGHASPSRLQHFLSRGVWDHDAVRDRTATWAAGELADDDAVLIVDETGDEKSSTDAVGAARQYSGALGARISITVSDGFPRGLFGRVAVPMCGRVIRVSA
;
A
#
# COMPACT_ATOMS: atom_id res chain seq x y z
N MET A 1 36.17 17.72 10.96
CA MET A 1 35.43 16.45 10.72
C MET A 1 34.36 16.29 11.80
N THR A 2 33.51 17.30 11.99
CA THR A 2 32.45 17.39 13.02
C THR A 2 31.25 18.15 12.45
N THR A 3 31.52 19.23 11.71
CA THR A 3 30.53 19.99 10.93
C THR A 3 29.68 19.16 9.96
N ASP A 4 30.25 18.08 9.39
CA ASP A 4 29.56 17.19 8.46
C ASP A 4 28.62 16.21 9.19
N GLN A 5 29.00 15.75 10.38
CA GLN A 5 28.15 14.90 11.21
C GLN A 5 26.95 15.67 11.78
N ASP A 6 27.16 16.94 12.17
CA ASP A 6 26.07 17.80 12.64
C ASP A 6 25.08 18.13 11.52
N ALA A 7 25.55 18.39 10.30
CA ALA A 7 24.69 18.61 9.13
C ALA A 7 23.90 17.35 8.74
N VAL A 8 24.53 16.17 8.77
CA VAL A 8 23.87 14.88 8.53
C VAL A 8 22.81 14.60 9.61
N ALA A 9 23.12 14.87 10.89
CA ALA A 9 22.18 14.68 11.99
C ALA A 9 20.96 15.62 11.88
N VAL A 10 21.17 16.89 11.49
CA VAL A 10 20.08 17.84 11.23
C VAL A 10 19.24 17.38 10.04
N GLY A 11 19.86 16.96 8.94
CA GLY A 11 19.17 16.42 7.77
C GLY A 11 18.32 15.19 8.09
N ALA A 12 18.85 14.25 8.87
CA ALA A 12 18.11 13.07 9.34
C ALA A 12 16.93 13.43 10.24
N THR A 13 17.09 14.45 11.10
CA THR A 13 16.02 14.93 11.98
C THR A 13 14.89 15.59 11.18
N ILE A 14 15.23 16.42 10.19
CA ILE A 14 14.26 17.05 9.28
C ILE A 14 13.53 15.98 8.49
N ALA A 15 14.26 15.02 7.90
CA ALA A 15 13.65 13.91 7.17
C ALA A 15 12.71 13.07 8.06
N GLY A 16 13.09 12.82 9.32
CA GLY A 16 12.24 12.15 10.30
C GLY A 16 10.98 12.95 10.65
N GLY A 17 11.09 14.26 10.77
CA GLY A 17 9.95 15.16 11.01
C GLY A 17 8.97 15.19 9.83
N VAL A 18 9.48 15.32 8.61
CA VAL A 18 8.68 15.29 7.37
C VAL A 18 7.99 13.94 7.23
N TRP A 19 8.73 12.83 7.42
CA TRP A 19 8.15 11.49 7.37
C TRP A 19 7.01 11.32 8.37
N SER A 20 7.20 11.76 9.62
CA SER A 20 6.18 11.65 10.68
C SER A 20 4.91 12.41 10.32
N GLU A 21 5.06 13.60 9.75
CA GLU A 21 3.94 14.45 9.33
C GLU A 21 3.20 13.86 8.13
N CYS A 22 3.92 13.42 7.08
CA CYS A 22 3.33 12.76 5.92
C CYS A 22 2.61 11.47 6.32
N PHE A 23 3.23 10.63 7.16
CA PHE A 23 2.60 9.39 7.64
C PHE A 23 1.34 9.68 8.47
N ARG A 24 1.39 10.70 9.34
CA ARG A 24 0.21 11.14 10.10
C ARG A 24 -0.90 11.63 9.18
N ALA A 25 -0.58 12.41 8.14
CA ALA A 25 -1.54 12.88 7.15
C ALA A 25 -2.18 11.73 6.36
N ALA A 26 -1.38 10.78 5.90
CA ALA A 26 -1.86 9.57 5.22
C ALA A 26 -2.84 8.78 6.08
N MET A 27 -2.47 8.51 7.35
CA MET A 27 -3.34 7.77 8.28
C MET A 27 -4.60 8.57 8.66
N ALA A 28 -4.55 9.91 8.65
CA ALA A 28 -5.71 10.75 8.84
C ALA A 28 -6.68 10.69 7.66
N ALA A 29 -6.18 10.63 6.42
CA ALA A 29 -7.01 10.55 5.21
C ALA A 29 -7.93 9.31 5.20
N VAL A 30 -7.45 8.20 5.77
CA VAL A 30 -8.17 6.92 5.87
C VAL A 30 -8.88 6.71 7.22
N ALA A 31 -8.78 7.65 8.16
CA ALA A 31 -9.28 7.47 9.53
C ALA A 31 -10.78 7.16 9.61
N ALA A 32 -11.58 7.69 8.67
CA ALA A 32 -13.03 7.48 8.61
C ALA A 32 -13.44 6.07 8.13
N CYS A 33 -12.51 5.31 7.54
CA CYS A 33 -12.77 3.94 7.08
C CYS A 33 -12.80 2.92 8.22
N PHE A 34 -12.43 3.34 9.43
CA PHE A 34 -12.37 2.50 10.62
C PHE A 34 -13.48 2.91 11.60
N PRO A 35 -14.52 2.06 11.80
CA PRO A 35 -15.61 2.37 12.72
C PRO A 35 -15.16 2.47 14.19
N ARG A 36 -14.09 1.74 14.56
CA ARG A 36 -13.58 1.66 15.93
C ARG A 36 -12.20 2.30 16.06
N ARG A 37 -11.98 2.99 17.18
CA ARG A 37 -10.71 3.64 17.49
C ARG A 37 -9.58 2.62 17.59
N GLU A 38 -9.82 1.46 18.19
CA GLU A 38 -8.86 0.39 18.39
C GLU A 38 -8.37 -0.17 17.05
N SER A 39 -9.29 -0.42 16.11
CA SER A 39 -8.96 -0.89 14.76
C SER A 39 -8.17 0.16 13.99
N ARG A 40 -8.51 1.44 14.12
CA ARG A 40 -7.78 2.54 13.49
C ARG A 40 -6.34 2.64 14.00
N LEU A 41 -6.15 2.56 15.32
CA LEU A 41 -4.81 2.60 15.92
C LEU A 41 -3.99 1.40 15.50
N LEU A 42 -4.58 0.21 15.53
CA LEU A 42 -3.88 -1.00 15.10
C LEU A 42 -3.51 -0.98 13.61
N ALA A 43 -4.36 -0.42 12.75
CA ALA A 43 -4.05 -0.20 11.34
C ALA A 43 -2.86 0.75 11.16
N ARG A 44 -2.82 1.86 11.91
CA ARG A 44 -1.69 2.79 11.93
C ARG A 44 -0.41 2.07 12.36
N ASP A 45 -0.44 1.40 13.50
CA ASP A 45 0.74 0.75 14.08
C ASP A 45 1.26 -0.34 13.13
N MET A 46 0.36 -1.14 12.55
CA MET A 46 0.72 -2.15 11.56
C MET A 46 1.32 -1.52 10.29
N ALA A 47 0.76 -0.44 9.77
CA ALA A 47 1.30 0.28 8.61
C ALA A 47 2.69 0.85 8.90
N GLU A 48 2.88 1.46 10.07
CA GLU A 48 4.17 1.98 10.53
C GLU A 48 5.21 0.86 10.58
N ALA A 49 4.87 -0.28 11.20
CA ALA A 49 5.74 -1.45 11.27
C ALA A 49 6.07 -2.03 9.87
N MET A 50 5.12 -2.08 8.94
CA MET A 50 5.38 -2.56 7.57
C MET A 50 6.35 -1.67 6.79
N LEU A 51 6.37 -0.37 7.08
CA LEU A 51 7.27 0.61 6.47
C LEU A 51 8.68 0.61 7.10
N THR A 52 8.88 -0.15 8.17
CA THR A 52 10.22 -0.36 8.73
C THR A 52 11.02 -1.38 7.92
N GLY A 53 12.34 -1.38 8.08
CA GLY A 53 13.27 -2.28 7.40
C GLY A 53 13.21 -3.75 7.83
N LEU A 54 12.06 -4.26 8.26
CA LEU A 54 11.88 -5.67 8.62
C LEU A 54 12.07 -6.56 7.40
N GLU A 55 12.88 -7.61 7.57
CA GLU A 55 13.16 -8.60 6.53
C GLU A 55 11.88 -9.36 6.13
N THR A 56 11.04 -9.72 7.12
CA THR A 56 9.77 -10.41 6.91
C THR A 56 8.60 -9.61 7.47
N ARG A 57 7.50 -9.48 6.71
CA ARG A 57 6.29 -8.72 7.11
C ARG A 57 5.09 -9.63 7.41
N ASN A 58 5.29 -10.70 8.20
CA ASN A 58 4.19 -11.55 8.65
C ASN A 58 3.62 -11.04 9.99
N CYS A 59 2.44 -11.52 10.40
CA CYS A 59 1.80 -11.08 11.65
C CYS A 59 2.63 -11.37 12.91
N TRP A 60 3.51 -12.37 12.88
CA TRP A 60 4.39 -12.69 14.00
C TRP A 60 5.49 -11.62 14.14
N THR A 61 6.26 -11.40 13.08
CA THR A 61 7.34 -10.41 13.06
C THR A 61 6.82 -8.99 13.30
N LEU A 62 5.65 -8.65 12.74
CA LEU A 62 5.01 -7.37 13.02
C LEU A 62 4.54 -7.25 14.47
N ALA A 63 4.02 -8.33 15.07
CA ALA A 63 3.65 -8.31 16.48
C ALA A 63 4.87 -8.12 17.39
N GLU A 64 5.99 -8.77 17.09
CA GLU A 64 7.26 -8.59 17.81
C GLU A 64 7.76 -7.14 17.67
N ALA A 65 7.77 -6.60 16.45
CA ALA A 65 8.17 -5.21 16.21
C ALA A 65 7.28 -4.19 16.95
N LEU A 66 5.99 -4.52 17.14
CA LEU A 66 5.01 -3.71 17.87
C LEU A 66 4.95 -4.02 19.38
N GLY A 67 5.83 -4.89 19.90
CA GLY A 67 5.88 -5.25 21.33
C GLY A 67 4.63 -6.01 21.81
N HIS A 68 3.92 -6.69 20.93
CA HIS A 68 2.76 -7.50 21.27
C HIS A 68 3.18 -8.90 21.72
N ALA A 69 2.48 -9.46 22.71
CA ALA A 69 2.77 -10.80 23.23
C ALA A 69 2.43 -11.94 22.26
N SER A 70 1.57 -11.69 21.26
CA SER A 70 1.17 -12.69 20.27
C SER A 70 0.69 -12.04 18.96
N PRO A 71 0.70 -12.78 17.83
CA PRO A 71 0.17 -12.30 16.55
C PRO A 71 -1.36 -12.21 16.52
N SER A 72 -2.05 -12.72 17.54
CA SER A 72 -3.50 -12.92 17.52
C SER A 72 -4.27 -11.63 17.27
N ARG A 73 -3.77 -10.49 17.76
CA ARG A 73 -4.39 -9.18 17.54
C ARG A 73 -4.34 -8.77 16.07
N LEU A 74 -3.18 -8.89 15.41
CA LEU A 74 -3.01 -8.57 14.00
C LEU A 74 -3.78 -9.56 13.11
N GLN A 75 -3.74 -10.85 13.44
CA GLN A 75 -4.52 -11.86 12.72
C GLN A 75 -6.02 -11.62 12.84
N HIS A 76 -6.52 -11.27 14.03
CA HIS A 76 -7.93 -10.92 14.21
C HIS A 76 -8.31 -9.68 13.40
N PHE A 77 -7.46 -8.65 13.40
CA PHE A 77 -7.69 -7.44 12.63
C PHE A 77 -7.81 -7.71 11.13
N LEU A 78 -6.92 -8.53 10.56
CA LEU A 78 -6.95 -8.88 9.14
C LEU A 78 -8.09 -9.84 8.76
N SER A 79 -8.46 -10.77 9.65
CA SER A 79 -9.43 -11.82 9.33
C SER A 79 -10.88 -11.47 9.68
N ARG A 80 -11.09 -10.67 10.72
CA ARG A 80 -12.43 -10.37 11.29
C ARG A 80 -12.65 -8.90 11.60
N GLY A 81 -11.62 -8.06 11.44
CA GLY A 81 -11.75 -6.62 11.63
C GLY A 81 -12.76 -6.04 10.64
N VAL A 82 -13.61 -5.12 11.13
CA VAL A 82 -14.54 -4.38 10.27
C VAL A 82 -13.88 -3.05 9.90
N TRP A 83 -13.57 -2.88 8.63
CA TRP A 83 -13.07 -1.64 8.04
C TRP A 83 -13.36 -1.65 6.54
N ASP A 84 -13.53 -0.46 5.97
CA ASP A 84 -13.81 -0.31 4.54
C ASP A 84 -12.51 -0.35 3.73
N HIS A 85 -12.15 -1.54 3.26
CA HIS A 85 -10.89 -1.78 2.55
C HIS A 85 -10.80 -1.06 1.20
N ASP A 86 -11.90 -1.01 0.45
CA ASP A 86 -11.97 -0.26 -0.81
C ASP A 86 -11.79 1.25 -0.56
N ALA A 87 -12.47 1.80 0.44
CA ALA A 87 -12.31 3.20 0.78
C ALA A 87 -10.90 3.52 1.30
N VAL A 88 -10.25 2.63 2.05
CA VAL A 88 -8.83 2.80 2.43
C VAL A 88 -7.94 2.84 1.19
N ARG A 89 -8.09 1.91 0.24
CA ARG A 89 -7.33 1.91 -1.02
C ARG A 89 -7.51 3.22 -1.77
N ASP A 90 -8.76 3.61 -2.03
CA ASP A 90 -9.09 4.75 -2.88
C ASP A 90 -8.64 6.09 -2.26
N ARG A 91 -8.81 6.24 -0.94
CA ARG A 91 -8.33 7.43 -0.20
C ARG A 91 -6.82 7.50 -0.12
N THR A 92 -6.15 6.36 0.08
CA THR A 92 -4.67 6.32 0.07
C THR A 92 -4.13 6.70 -1.30
N ALA A 93 -4.70 6.15 -2.37
CA ALA A 93 -4.32 6.49 -3.74
C ALA A 93 -4.57 7.97 -4.06
N THR A 94 -5.71 8.52 -3.63
CA THR A 94 -6.04 9.95 -3.82
C THR A 94 -5.08 10.85 -3.05
N TRP A 95 -4.77 10.51 -1.79
CA TRP A 95 -3.82 11.26 -0.99
C TRP A 95 -2.42 11.23 -1.63
N ALA A 96 -1.91 10.04 -1.96
CA ALA A 96 -0.60 9.89 -2.58
C ALA A 96 -0.50 10.63 -3.92
N ALA A 97 -1.54 10.55 -4.76
CA ALA A 97 -1.58 11.29 -6.02
C ALA A 97 -1.58 12.81 -5.80
N GLY A 98 -2.24 13.30 -4.75
CA GLY A 98 -2.21 14.73 -4.38
C GLY A 98 -0.82 15.20 -3.93
N GLU A 99 -0.09 14.38 -3.17
CA GLU A 99 1.26 14.70 -2.71
C GLU A 99 2.33 14.58 -3.81
N LEU A 100 2.09 13.71 -4.81
CA LEU A 100 3.00 13.46 -5.94
C LEU A 100 2.65 14.25 -7.20
N ALA A 101 1.54 14.99 -7.20
CA ALA A 101 1.12 15.79 -8.35
C ALA A 101 2.11 16.93 -8.59
N ASP A 102 2.69 16.95 -9.78
CA ASP A 102 3.57 18.00 -10.29
C ASP A 102 3.26 18.18 -11.78
N ASP A 103 3.40 19.39 -12.31
CA ASP A 103 3.16 19.67 -13.73
C ASP A 103 4.09 18.85 -14.65
N ASP A 104 5.25 18.44 -14.14
CA ASP A 104 6.23 17.61 -14.84
C ASP A 104 6.15 16.10 -14.48
N ALA A 105 5.15 15.67 -13.70
CA ALA A 105 5.02 14.28 -13.27
C ALA A 105 4.61 13.34 -14.43
N VAL A 106 5.28 12.17 -14.51
CA VAL A 106 4.97 11.12 -15.48
C VAL A 106 4.37 9.91 -14.77
N LEU A 107 3.14 9.53 -15.14
CA LEU A 107 2.51 8.31 -14.66
C LEU A 107 3.03 7.10 -15.45
N ILE A 108 3.74 6.20 -14.78
CA ILE A 108 4.16 4.90 -15.33
C ILE A 108 3.15 3.85 -14.85
N VAL A 109 2.54 3.13 -15.81
CA VAL A 109 1.65 2.00 -15.54
C VAL A 109 2.37 0.74 -15.97
N ASP A 110 2.52 -0.21 -15.05
CA ASP A 110 3.14 -1.50 -15.30
C ASP A 110 2.24 -2.64 -14.78
N GLU A 111 2.26 -3.79 -15.46
CA GLU A 111 1.55 -4.98 -15.04
C GLU A 111 2.46 -5.79 -14.09
N THR A 112 2.23 -5.67 -12.78
CA THR A 112 2.95 -6.51 -11.80
C THR A 112 2.15 -7.79 -11.53
N GLY A 113 2.64 -8.91 -12.07
CA GLY A 113 2.07 -10.24 -11.82
C GLY A 113 2.89 -11.02 -10.79
N ASP A 114 2.49 -10.96 -9.52
CA ASP A 114 3.08 -11.83 -8.49
C ASP A 114 2.46 -13.23 -8.57
N GLU A 115 3.28 -14.25 -8.83
CA GLU A 115 2.84 -15.64 -8.79
C GLU A 115 2.30 -16.00 -7.40
N LYS A 116 1.06 -16.50 -7.36
CA LYS A 116 0.44 -17.07 -6.17
C LYS A 116 0.27 -18.57 -6.38
N SER A 117 0.85 -19.36 -5.48
CA SER A 117 0.71 -20.81 -5.47
C SER A 117 -0.65 -21.30 -4.92
N SER A 118 -1.45 -20.40 -4.34
CA SER A 118 -2.75 -20.71 -3.75
C SER A 118 -3.90 -19.94 -4.43
N THR A 119 -5.03 -20.62 -4.60
CA THR A 119 -6.30 -20.02 -5.08
C THR A 119 -7.01 -19.20 -4.01
N ASP A 120 -6.62 -19.35 -2.75
CA ASP A 120 -7.23 -18.64 -1.62
C ASP A 120 -6.48 -17.36 -1.26
N ALA A 121 -5.41 -17.02 -2.01
CA ALA A 121 -4.71 -15.77 -1.84
C ALA A 121 -5.58 -14.59 -2.29
N VAL A 122 -5.60 -13.51 -1.51
CA VAL A 122 -6.34 -12.28 -1.85
C VAL A 122 -5.87 -11.74 -3.19
N GLY A 123 -6.84 -11.41 -4.06
CA GLY A 123 -6.57 -10.91 -5.42
C GLY A 123 -6.10 -11.99 -6.41
N ALA A 124 -6.04 -13.27 -6.05
CA ALA A 124 -5.59 -14.31 -6.95
C ALA A 124 -6.64 -14.62 -8.04
N ALA A 125 -6.30 -14.34 -9.29
CA ALA A 125 -7.06 -14.81 -10.45
C ALA A 125 -6.13 -15.51 -11.45
N ARG A 126 -6.67 -16.49 -12.19
CA ARG A 126 -5.89 -17.15 -13.25
C ARG A 126 -5.69 -16.19 -14.41
N GLN A 127 -4.48 -15.68 -14.57
CA GLN A 127 -4.08 -14.88 -15.72
C GLN A 127 -2.88 -15.51 -16.42
N TYR A 128 -2.63 -15.10 -17.65
CA TYR A 128 -1.47 -15.53 -18.42
C TYR A 128 -0.27 -14.68 -18.01
N SER A 129 0.74 -15.28 -17.38
CA SER A 129 1.98 -14.59 -17.07
C SER A 129 2.92 -14.63 -18.27
N GLY A 130 3.26 -13.47 -18.82
CA GLY A 130 4.25 -13.35 -19.89
C GLY A 130 5.66 -13.76 -19.45
N ALA A 131 6.00 -13.54 -18.17
CA ALA A 131 7.29 -13.90 -17.59
C ALA A 131 7.47 -15.42 -17.43
N LEU A 132 6.37 -16.15 -17.18
CA LEU A 132 6.41 -17.59 -16.90
C LEU A 132 5.82 -18.45 -18.02
N GLY A 133 5.27 -17.84 -19.08
CA GLY A 133 4.72 -18.53 -20.25
C GLY A 133 3.51 -19.43 -19.97
N ALA A 134 2.84 -19.25 -18.83
CA ALA A 134 1.80 -20.14 -18.35
C ALA A 134 0.61 -19.36 -17.74
N ARG A 135 -0.56 -20.01 -17.70
CA ARG A 135 -1.68 -19.51 -16.88
C ARG A 135 -1.45 -19.89 -15.43
N ILE A 136 -1.17 -18.89 -14.62
CA ILE A 136 -0.95 -19.04 -13.18
C ILE A 136 -1.90 -18.11 -12.43
N SER A 137 -2.11 -18.37 -11.14
CA SER A 137 -2.81 -17.41 -10.29
C SER A 137 -1.88 -16.25 -10.02
N ILE A 138 -2.27 -15.03 -10.40
CA ILE A 138 -1.55 -13.80 -10.05
C ILE A 138 -2.47 -12.82 -9.35
N THR A 139 -1.88 -11.89 -8.60
CA THR A 139 -2.62 -10.80 -7.96
C THR A 139 -3.22 -9.87 -9.02
N VAL A 140 -4.53 -9.67 -9.00
CA VAL A 140 -5.25 -8.67 -9.78
C VAL A 140 -5.62 -7.52 -8.87
N SER A 141 -5.12 -6.34 -9.22
CA SER A 141 -5.37 -5.09 -8.49
C SER A 141 -6.38 -4.25 -9.25
N ASP A 142 -7.65 -4.23 -8.83
CA ASP A 142 -8.61 -3.23 -9.31
C ASP A 142 -8.29 -1.90 -8.60
N GLY A 143 -7.38 -1.06 -9.11
CA GLY A 143 -6.87 0.02 -8.27
C GLY A 143 -6.22 1.21 -8.97
N PHE A 144 -7.00 2.03 -9.66
CA PHE A 144 -6.68 3.45 -9.79
C PHE A 144 -7.97 4.28 -9.69
N PRO A 145 -8.02 5.34 -8.87
CA PRO A 145 -9.20 6.19 -8.79
C PRO A 145 -9.51 6.78 -10.17
N ARG A 146 -10.79 6.75 -10.55
CA ARG A 146 -11.28 7.38 -11.78
C ARG A 146 -11.07 8.91 -11.66
N GLY A 147 -10.02 9.45 -12.28
CA GLY A 147 -10.02 10.86 -12.70
C GLY A 147 -8.88 11.79 -12.26
N LEU A 148 -7.76 11.33 -11.68
CA LEU A 148 -6.73 12.28 -11.20
C LEU A 148 -5.56 12.58 -12.15
N PHE A 149 -5.32 11.77 -13.19
CA PHE A 149 -4.38 12.09 -14.27
C PHE A 149 -5.17 12.27 -15.56
N GLY A 150 -5.32 13.52 -16.02
CA GLY A 150 -6.03 13.97 -17.23
C GLY A 150 -6.85 12.92 -17.99
N ARG A 151 -8.19 12.96 -17.88
CA ARG A 151 -9.17 12.25 -18.72
C ARG A 151 -8.90 10.76 -19.06
N VAL A 152 -8.11 10.00 -18.30
CA VAL A 152 -7.98 8.56 -18.53
C VAL A 152 -8.44 7.79 -17.29
N ALA A 153 -9.58 7.11 -17.44
CA ALA A 153 -9.98 6.05 -16.54
C ALA A 153 -9.28 4.76 -17.01
N VAL A 154 -8.38 4.20 -16.20
CA VAL A 154 -7.75 2.90 -16.48
C VAL A 154 -8.41 1.85 -15.59
N PRO A 155 -9.35 1.04 -16.12
CA PRO A 155 -9.78 -0.16 -15.43
C PRO A 155 -8.67 -1.22 -15.53
N MET A 156 -8.03 -1.55 -14.40
CA MET A 156 -7.09 -2.67 -14.30
C MET A 156 -7.86 -3.97 -14.02
N CYS A 157 -8.51 -4.52 -15.05
CA CYS A 157 -8.90 -5.92 -15.10
C CYS A 157 -8.96 -6.35 -16.58
N GLY A 158 -8.32 -7.47 -16.93
CA GLY A 158 -7.79 -7.72 -18.27
C GLY A 158 -8.73 -7.65 -19.49
N ARG A 159 -8.05 -7.41 -20.63
CA ARG A 159 -8.39 -7.60 -22.06
C ARG A 159 -9.19 -6.49 -22.77
N VAL A 160 -8.45 -5.59 -23.46
CA VAL A 160 -8.95 -4.91 -24.67
C VAL A 160 -8.49 -5.70 -25.90
N ILE A 161 -9.43 -6.41 -26.54
CA ILE A 161 -9.41 -6.85 -27.94
C ILE A 161 -10.73 -6.31 -28.51
N ARG A 162 -10.88 -5.52 -29.58
CA ARG A 162 -10.25 -5.35 -30.92
C ARG A 162 -10.70 -3.92 -31.38
N VAL A 163 -10.17 -3.21 -32.40
CA VAL A 163 -10.18 -3.44 -33.86
C VAL A 163 -9.45 -2.25 -34.55
N SER A 164 -8.73 -2.59 -35.62
CA SER A 164 -8.16 -1.79 -36.74
C SER A 164 -8.81 -0.43 -37.07
N ALA A 165 -8.10 0.55 -37.67
CA ALA A 165 -7.05 0.47 -38.69
C ALA A 165 -5.72 1.14 -38.31
#